data_AF-A0A7C4IKB9-F1
#
_entry.id   AF-A0A7C4IKB9-F1
#
_cell.length_a   1.000
_cell.length_b   1.000
_cell.length_c   1.000
_cell.angle_alpha   90.00
_cell.angle_beta   90.00
_cell.angle_gamma   90.00
#
_symmetry.space_group_name_H-M   'P 1'
#
loop_
_entity.id
_entity.type
_entity.pdbx_description
1 polymer ?
#
loop_
_entity_poly.entity_id
_entity_poly.type
_entity_poly.pdbx_seq_one_letter_code
_entity_poly.pdbx_strand_id
1 'polypeptide(L)' 'MGKTWDQGDFTYDGTVNFNDLLRLSQNYNQSFVSPEAAAGTSVPEPGVLGVLAMGAMGLLGRRRRR' A
#
# COMPACT_ATOMS: atom_id res chain seq x y z
N MET A 1 -0.67 26.58 21.97
CA MET A 1 -0.79 25.34 21.17
C MET A 1 -1.92 25.56 20.17
N GLY A 2 -1.70 25.22 18.90
CA GLY A 2 -2.75 25.31 17.86
C GLY A 2 -3.79 24.21 18.00
N LYS A 3 -4.89 24.32 17.27
CA LYS A 3 -5.87 23.23 17.16
C LYS A 3 -5.29 22.08 16.34
N THR A 4 -5.74 20.86 16.59
CA THR A 4 -5.31 19.67 15.85
C THR A 4 -6.41 19.19 14.90
N TRP A 5 -6.06 18.27 14.02
CA TRP A 5 -6.99 17.65 13.07
C TRP A 5 -8.24 17.08 13.77
N ASP A 6 -8.06 16.39 14.88
CA ASP A 6 -9.15 15.79 15.68
C ASP A 6 -10.06 16.85 16.33
N GLN A 7 -9.59 18.09 16.43
CA GLN A 7 -10.33 19.25 16.95
C GLN A 7 -10.99 20.07 15.83
N GLY A 8 -10.88 19.61 14.57
CA GLY A 8 -11.49 20.22 13.39
C GLY A 8 -10.59 21.13 12.57
N ASP A 9 -9.30 21.23 12.89
CA ASP A 9 -8.32 21.99 12.08
C ASP A 9 -7.79 21.09 10.95
N PHE A 10 -8.55 21.06 9.85
CA PHE A 10 -8.26 20.24 8.69
C PHE A 10 -7.27 20.88 7.72
N THR A 11 -7.00 22.18 7.88
CA THR A 11 -5.99 22.93 7.11
C THR A 11 -4.64 23.05 7.81
N TYR A 12 -4.56 22.72 9.11
CA TYR A 12 -3.38 22.87 9.97
C TYR A 12 -2.89 24.32 10.12
N ASP A 13 -3.81 25.29 10.04
CA ASP A 13 -3.49 26.71 10.18
C ASP A 13 -3.67 27.25 11.62
N GLY A 14 -4.13 26.38 12.54
CA GLY A 14 -4.34 26.70 13.95
C GLY A 14 -5.71 27.30 14.27
N THR A 15 -6.55 27.56 13.26
CA THR A 15 -7.88 28.16 13.40
C THR A 15 -8.95 27.27 12.80
N VAL A 16 -10.04 27.03 13.54
CA VAL A 16 -11.21 26.31 12.99
C VAL A 16 -12.17 27.32 12.38
N ASN A 17 -12.35 27.28 11.07
CA ASN A 17 -13.19 28.20 10.31
C ASN A 17 -13.81 27.53 9.06
N PHE A 18 -14.34 28.34 8.14
CA PHE A 18 -14.98 27.86 6.92
C PHE A 18 -14.05 27.05 6.00
N ASN A 19 -12.75 27.35 5.98
CA ASN A 19 -11.78 26.65 5.14
C ASN A 19 -11.65 25.17 5.55
N ASP A 20 -11.78 24.86 6.84
CA ASP A 20 -11.81 23.48 7.32
C ASP A 20 -13.06 22.74 6.84
N LEU A 21 -14.23 23.38 6.93
CA LEU A 21 -15.48 22.80 6.43
C LEU A 21 -15.43 22.56 4.93
N LEU A 22 -14.84 23.50 4.18
CA LEU A 22 -14.59 23.32 2.75
C LEU A 22 -13.67 22.12 2.52
N ARG A 23 -12.57 22.01 3.26
CA ARG A 23 -11.62 20.89 3.15
C ARG A 23 -12.27 19.55 3.46
N LEU A 24 -13.11 19.48 4.49
CA LEU A 24 -13.88 18.29 4.84
C LEU A 24 -14.88 17.93 3.73
N SER A 25 -15.64 18.91 3.23
CA SER A 25 -16.67 18.67 2.21
C SER A 25 -16.08 18.12 0.90
N GLN A 26 -14.91 18.59 0.49
CA GLN A 26 -14.18 18.11 -0.69
C GLN A 26 -13.77 16.64 -0.59
N ASN A 27 -13.62 16.13 0.63
CA ASN A 27 -13.18 14.76 0.90
C ASN A 27 -14.29 13.90 1.54
N TYR A 28 -15.53 14.40 1.60
CA TYR A 28 -16.62 13.68 2.21
C TYR A 28 -16.93 12.39 1.44
N ASN A 29 -17.12 11.30 2.18
CA ASN A 29 -17.35 9.96 1.63
C ASN A 29 -16.25 9.48 0.66
N GLN A 30 -15.04 10.05 0.73
CA GLN A 30 -13.89 9.58 0.00
C GLN A 30 -13.09 8.60 0.86
N SER A 31 -12.56 7.55 0.24
CA SER A 31 -11.60 6.64 0.88
C SER A 31 -10.21 6.94 0.34
N PHE A 32 -9.24 7.09 1.23
CA PHE A 32 -7.84 7.17 0.83
C PHE A 32 -7.39 5.78 0.40
N VAL A 33 -7.06 5.61 -0.89
CA VAL A 33 -6.37 4.42 -1.37
C VAL A 33 -4.88 4.74 -1.31
N SER A 34 -4.15 4.08 -0.41
CA SER A 34 -2.70 4.24 -0.39
C SER A 34 -2.10 3.71 -1.70
N PRO A 35 -0.98 4.27 -2.18
CA PRO A 35 -0.28 3.75 -3.34
C PRO A 35 0.02 2.25 -3.21
N GLU A 36 0.35 1.77 -2.00
CA GLU A 36 0.55 0.35 -1.72
C GLU A 36 -0.73 -0.50 -1.87
N ALA A 37 -1.90 0.06 -1.52
CA ALA A 37 -3.18 -0.61 -1.72
C ALA A 37 -3.64 -0.57 -3.19
N ALA A 38 -3.32 0.51 -3.91
CA ALA A 38 -3.62 0.68 -5.33
C ALA A 38 -2.73 -0.18 -6.23
N ALA A 39 -1.49 -0.47 -5.81
CA ALA A 39 -0.54 -1.28 -6.57
C ALA A 39 -1.01 -2.73 -6.77
N GLY A 40 -2.05 -3.17 -6.05
CA GLY A 40 -2.34 -4.57 -5.84
C GLY A 40 -1.18 -5.19 -5.07
N THR A 41 -1.45 -6.00 -4.05
CA THR A 41 -0.39 -6.74 -3.37
C THR A 41 0.15 -7.81 -4.31
N SER A 42 0.91 -7.42 -5.33
CA SER A 42 1.90 -8.26 -5.97
C SER A 42 2.98 -8.47 -4.92
N VAL A 43 2.66 -9.34 -3.96
CA VAL A 43 3.62 -9.86 -2.99
C VAL A 43 4.79 -10.36 -3.81
N PRO A 44 6.00 -9.83 -3.63
CA PRO A 44 7.12 -10.11 -4.50
C PRO A 44 7.66 -11.53 -4.27
N GLU A 45 6.96 -12.54 -4.78
CA GLU A 45 7.55 -13.85 -5.03
C GLU A 45 7.15 -14.45 -6.41
N PRO A 46 7.23 -13.71 -7.54
CA PRO A 46 7.09 -14.32 -8.85
C PRO A 46 8.20 -15.34 -9.20
N GLY A 47 9.24 -15.48 -8.37
CA GLY A 47 10.44 -16.29 -8.67
C GLY A 47 10.54 -17.66 -7.98
N VAL A 48 9.82 -17.92 -6.89
CA VAL A 48 10.02 -19.16 -6.07
C VAL A 48 9.67 -20.41 -6.87
N LEU A 49 8.59 -20.35 -7.66
CA LEU A 49 8.21 -21.44 -8.57
C LEU A 49 9.29 -21.72 -9.62
N GLY A 50 9.96 -20.67 -10.13
CA GLY A 50 11.05 -20.80 -11.10
C GLY A 50 12.29 -21.49 -10.49
N VAL A 51 12.69 -21.09 -9.28
CA VAL A 51 13.83 -21.71 -8.57
C VAL A 51 13.53 -23.16 -8.21
N LEU A 52 12.31 -23.47 -7.75
CA LEU A 52 11.89 -24.84 -7.45
C LEU A 52 11.88 -25.72 -8.70
N ALA A 53 11.38 -25.21 -9.84
CA ALA A 53 11.41 -25.93 -11.11
C ALA A 53 12.83 -26.22 -11.58
N MET A 54 13.75 -25.24 -11.51
CA MET A 54 15.16 -25.44 -11.85
C MET A 54 15.83 -26.46 -10.92
N GLY A 55 15.58 -26.38 -9.62
CA GLY A 55 16.07 -27.36 -8.65
C GLY A 55 15.58 -28.78 -8.94
N ALA A 56 14.29 -28.95 -9.21
CA ALA A 56 13.69 -30.24 -9.56
C ALA A 56 14.29 -30.82 -10.85
N MET A 57 14.47 -30.00 -11.90
CA MET A 57 15.11 -30.43 -13.14
C MET A 57 16.57 -30.88 -12.92
N GLY A 58 17.33 -30.15 -12.10
CA GLY A 58 18.70 -30.52 -11.74
C GLY A 58 18.78 -31.87 -11.01
N LEU A 59 17.86 -32.13 -10.08
CA LEU A 59 17.78 -33.40 -9.35
C LEU A 59 17.39 -34.59 -10.26
N LEU A 60 16.41 -34.40 -11.15
CA LEU A 60 16.02 -35.43 -12.13
C LEU A 60 17.16 -35.74 -13.11
N GLY A 61 17.90 -34.72 -13.56
CA GLY A 61 19.07 -34.90 -14.42
C GLY A 61 20.19 -35.70 -13.74
N ARG A 62 20.42 -35.48 -12.44
CA ARG A 62 21.43 -36.23 -11.67
C ARG A 62 21.07 -37.71 -11.49
N ARG A 63 19.78 -38.03 -11.34
CA ARG A 63 19.28 -39.41 -11.21
C ARG A 63 19.41 -40.21 -12.52
N ARG A 64 19.41 -39.54 -13.68
CA ARG A 64 19.57 -40.18 -14.99
C ARG A 64 21.02 -40.46 -15.40
N ARG A 65 21.98 -39.81 -14.75
CA ARG A 65 23.43 -40.02 -14.96
C ARG A 65 24.08 -40.97 -13.96
N ARG A 66 23.33 -41.37 -12.93
CA ARG A 66 23.66 -42.52 -12.10
C ARG A 66 23.03 -43.75 -12.74
#